data_AF-A0A6P5S6Z5-F1
#
_entry.id   AF-A0A6P5S6Z5-F1
#
_cell.length_a   1.000
_cell.length_b   1.000
_cell.length_c   1.000
_cell.angle_alpha   90.00
_cell.angle_beta   90.00
_cell.angle_gamma   90.00
#
_symmetry.space_group_name_H-M   'P 1'
#
loop_
_entity.id
_entity.type
_entity.pdbx_description
1 polymer ?
#
loop_
_entity_poly.entity_id
_entity_poly.type
_entity_poly.pdbx_seq_one_letter_code
_entity_poly.pdbx_strand_id
1 'polypeptide(L)'
;MPWTDDDGVATDSCVLGPSVNGGMPERLVAHLKNNLVDLSVFDGGDFQDWNVVRPQPQWPISTPDWEKWLPRMEHFFGQQWKDQGIYHLIKLFDRPLVMDRSLLAATLCFWSSATNTMNFWFGMMTPTVLDMAALFGLSPLGVEVNAALVAPEAEGSFKATWPILTRVAGSKAKNMLNYSSFYSNFGVDDAIAPHGEVEHAAFLPYWLCKFVFCTQGNKVTLEFAHLADYFAQGGRLALGPFLLGHIYRTLHDIVTNGMKPKHGGPLWAFQFWLQAYFPELRGVANITDTEPLANAFARAPRKHNTSALCYKFFYGLAERTGTQFRICLARPFPLFLAHDLSVIPDGETENDLKEIWGSFLVSRDLHCGVSKVYLPNFVARQFGLIQTAPLPPLSTNWLSSWRANVAQ
;
A
#
# COMPACT_ATOMS: atom_id res chain seq x y z
N MET A 1 -30.72 -5.17 3.99
CA MET A 1 -31.80 -4.16 3.87
C MET A 1 -31.29 -3.02 2.98
N PRO A 2 -32.04 -2.53 1.99
CA PRO A 2 -31.72 -1.23 1.40
C PRO A 2 -31.91 -0.16 2.47
N TRP A 3 -30.98 0.78 2.56
CA TRP A 3 -31.04 1.88 3.52
C TRP A 3 -32.15 2.84 3.08
N THR A 4 -33.13 3.09 3.94
CA THR A 4 -34.20 4.05 3.68
C THR A 4 -33.76 5.43 4.11
N ASP A 5 -34.02 6.45 3.29
CA ASP A 5 -33.87 7.85 3.72
C ASP A 5 -34.95 8.24 4.75
N ASP A 6 -34.91 9.49 5.22
CA ASP A 6 -35.90 10.04 6.17
C ASP A 6 -37.35 10.00 5.63
N ASP A 7 -37.53 9.84 4.32
CA ASP A 7 -38.82 9.73 3.61
C ASP A 7 -39.22 8.27 3.33
N GLY A 8 -38.46 7.29 3.80
CA GLY A 8 -38.76 5.87 3.65
C GLY A 8 -38.48 5.31 2.24
N VAL A 9 -37.78 6.07 1.38
CA VAL A 9 -37.43 5.61 0.03
C VAL A 9 -36.17 4.75 0.12
N ALA A 10 -36.23 3.55 -0.47
CA ALA A 10 -35.07 2.69 -0.59
C ALA A 10 -34.00 3.40 -1.44
N THR A 11 -32.88 3.75 -0.82
CA THR A 11 -31.73 4.35 -1.51
C THR A 11 -30.60 3.32 -1.62
N ASP A 12 -30.06 3.18 -2.83
CA ASP A 12 -28.95 2.25 -3.12
C ASP A 12 -27.58 2.80 -2.66
N SER A 13 -27.55 3.83 -1.82
CA SER A 13 -26.32 4.57 -1.55
C SER A 13 -26.33 5.33 -0.21
N CYS A 14 -25.33 5.07 0.65
CA CYS A 14 -25.12 5.84 1.89
C CYS A 14 -24.14 7.01 1.66
N VAL A 15 -24.23 8.04 2.50
CA VAL A 15 -23.36 9.24 2.44
C VAL A 15 -22.25 9.12 3.49
N LEU A 16 -20.98 9.33 3.09
CA LEU A 16 -19.88 9.56 4.05
C LEU A 16 -19.70 11.06 4.30
N GLY A 17 -20.06 11.52 5.51
CA GLY A 17 -19.86 12.89 5.96
C GLY A 17 -20.98 13.87 5.58
N PRO A 18 -20.78 15.18 5.82
CA PRO A 18 -21.83 16.19 5.58
C PRO A 18 -22.15 16.33 4.09
N SER A 19 -23.42 16.16 3.72
CA SER A 19 -23.95 16.49 2.39
C SER A 19 -24.37 17.96 2.35
N VAL A 20 -24.13 18.62 1.21
CA VAL A 20 -24.63 19.99 0.97
C VAL A 20 -25.81 19.89 0.02
N ASN A 21 -27.02 20.09 0.53
CA ASN A 21 -28.22 20.21 -0.29
C ASN A 21 -28.12 21.49 -1.13
N GLY A 22 -28.31 21.39 -2.45
CA GLY A 22 -28.30 22.54 -3.36
C GLY A 22 -27.02 22.73 -4.21
N GLY A 23 -26.11 21.75 -4.23
CA GLY A 23 -24.89 21.82 -5.04
C GLY A 23 -23.71 22.47 -4.32
N MET A 24 -22.55 22.55 -5.00
CA MET A 24 -21.31 23.02 -4.39
C MET A 24 -21.30 24.56 -4.26
N PRO A 25 -21.12 25.13 -3.05
CA PRO A 25 -21.08 26.58 -2.88
C PRO A 25 -19.97 27.23 -3.72
N GLU A 26 -20.24 28.37 -4.37
CA GLU A 26 -19.29 29.03 -5.27
C GLU A 26 -17.93 29.34 -4.62
N ARG A 27 -17.92 29.69 -3.33
CA ARG A 27 -16.69 29.92 -2.57
C ARG A 27 -15.82 28.66 -2.49
N LEU A 28 -16.44 27.50 -2.38
CA LEU A 28 -15.72 26.23 -2.36
C LEU A 28 -15.20 25.87 -3.76
N VAL A 29 -15.98 26.12 -4.81
CA VAL A 29 -15.53 25.94 -6.21
C VAL A 29 -14.27 26.77 -6.48
N ALA A 30 -14.24 28.04 -6.06
CA ALA A 30 -13.09 28.90 -6.24
C ALA A 30 -11.85 28.42 -5.45
N HIS A 31 -12.04 27.99 -4.21
CA HIS A 31 -10.95 27.46 -3.39
C HIS A 31 -10.38 26.15 -3.96
N LEU A 32 -11.24 25.24 -4.40
CA LEU A 32 -10.85 23.97 -5.02
C LEU A 32 -10.12 24.19 -6.35
N LYS A 33 -10.60 25.10 -7.21
CA LYS A 33 -9.90 25.46 -8.46
C LYS A 33 -8.47 25.94 -8.23
N ASN A 34 -8.23 26.68 -7.15
CA ASN A 34 -6.91 27.23 -6.85
C ASN A 34 -5.97 26.26 -6.11
N ASN A 35 -6.47 25.14 -5.57
CA ASN A 35 -5.70 24.27 -4.67
C ASN A 35 -5.75 22.76 -4.99
N LEU A 36 -6.59 22.29 -5.92
CA LEU A 36 -6.78 20.85 -6.15
C LEU A 36 -5.79 20.22 -7.14
N VAL A 37 -5.29 20.98 -8.11
CA VAL A 37 -4.36 20.44 -9.11
C VAL A 37 -3.11 21.28 -9.08
N ASP A 38 -2.08 20.77 -8.40
CA ASP A 38 -0.75 21.32 -8.49
C ASP A 38 -0.20 21.04 -9.89
N LEU A 39 -0.44 21.98 -10.81
CA LEU A 39 0.05 21.89 -12.18
C LEU A 39 1.56 22.21 -12.28
N SER A 40 2.23 22.63 -11.18
CA SER A 40 3.66 22.96 -11.22
C SER A 40 4.53 21.77 -11.60
N VAL A 41 4.03 20.54 -11.36
CA VAL A 41 4.67 19.29 -11.80
C VAL A 41 4.81 19.23 -13.32
N PHE A 42 3.89 19.83 -14.07
CA PHE A 42 3.95 19.89 -15.54
C PHE A 42 5.00 20.88 -16.06
N ASP A 43 5.21 21.98 -15.33
CA ASP A 43 6.13 23.05 -15.74
C ASP A 43 7.57 22.80 -15.24
N GLY A 44 7.76 21.97 -14.19
CA GLY A 44 9.07 21.75 -13.55
C GLY A 44 9.50 20.30 -13.32
N GLY A 45 8.68 19.30 -13.65
CA GLY A 45 9.00 17.88 -13.44
C GLY A 45 10.01 17.32 -14.44
N ASP A 46 11.08 16.67 -13.96
CA ASP A 46 12.04 15.99 -14.83
C ASP A 46 11.66 14.51 -15.00
N PHE A 47 11.15 14.17 -16.18
CA PHE A 47 10.76 12.81 -16.53
C PHE A 47 11.86 12.00 -17.23
N GLN A 48 13.04 12.57 -17.49
CA GLN A 48 14.09 11.88 -18.25
C GLN A 48 14.53 10.57 -17.58
N ASP A 49 14.64 10.58 -16.25
CA ASP A 49 14.98 9.40 -15.45
C ASP A 49 13.96 8.24 -15.60
N TRP A 50 12.70 8.52 -15.97
CA TRP A 50 11.68 7.50 -16.20
C TRP A 50 11.88 6.75 -17.51
N ASN A 51 12.51 7.37 -18.51
CA ASN A 51 12.80 6.76 -19.80
C ASN A 51 14.04 5.85 -19.77
N VAL A 52 14.82 5.90 -18.69
CA VAL A 52 16.04 5.11 -18.55
C VAL A 52 15.68 3.67 -18.16
N VAL A 53 15.87 2.73 -19.08
CA VAL A 53 15.70 1.28 -18.87
C VAL A 53 16.91 0.70 -18.11
N ARG A 54 17.14 1.17 -16.88
CA ARG A 54 18.09 0.55 -15.94
C ARG A 54 17.34 -0.10 -14.79
N PRO A 55 17.82 -1.25 -14.26
CA PRO A 55 17.26 -1.81 -13.04
C PRO A 55 17.18 -0.74 -11.96
N GLN A 56 15.99 -0.50 -11.42
CA GLN A 56 15.85 0.40 -10.28
C GLN A 56 16.22 -0.39 -9.02
N PRO A 57 17.25 0.02 -8.28
CA PRO A 57 17.61 -0.67 -7.04
C PRO A 57 16.49 -0.66 -6.00
N GLN A 58 15.57 0.32 -6.10
CA GLN A 58 14.41 0.52 -5.22
C GLN A 58 13.14 -0.15 -5.74
N TRP A 59 13.25 -1.33 -6.36
CA TRP A 59 12.13 -2.12 -6.84
C TRP A 59 12.28 -3.58 -6.39
N PRO A 60 11.18 -4.32 -6.15
CA PRO A 60 11.21 -5.72 -5.75
C PRO A 60 11.73 -6.62 -6.89
N ILE A 61 13.06 -6.71 -7.00
CA ILE A 61 13.74 -7.55 -7.99
C ILE A 61 14.10 -8.89 -7.33
N SER A 62 13.63 -9.98 -7.93
CA SER A 62 13.99 -11.35 -7.53
C SER A 62 15.50 -11.55 -7.64
N THR A 63 16.07 -12.30 -6.70
CA THR A 63 17.47 -12.71 -6.74
C THR A 63 17.56 -14.23 -6.66
N PRO A 64 18.60 -14.87 -7.23
CA PRO A 64 18.78 -16.32 -7.11
C PRO A 64 18.76 -16.81 -5.65
N ASP A 65 19.30 -16.00 -4.74
CA ASP A 65 19.26 -16.20 -3.29
C ASP A 65 17.82 -16.29 -2.76
N TRP A 66 16.92 -15.43 -3.25
CA TRP A 66 15.52 -15.40 -2.83
C TRP A 66 14.75 -16.60 -3.38
N GLU A 67 15.01 -16.98 -4.63
CA GLU A 67 14.40 -18.15 -5.29
C GLU A 67 14.72 -19.46 -4.57
N LYS A 68 15.85 -19.53 -3.87
CA LYS A 68 16.20 -20.64 -2.97
C LYS A 68 15.61 -20.49 -1.57
N TRP A 69 15.66 -19.28 -1.00
CA TRP A 69 15.28 -19.05 0.39
C TRP A 69 13.77 -19.16 0.62
N LEU A 70 12.96 -18.61 -0.29
CA LEU A 70 11.51 -18.53 -0.13
C LEU A 70 10.85 -19.91 -0.02
N PRO A 71 11.08 -20.90 -0.92
CA PRO A 71 10.45 -22.21 -0.80
C PRO A 71 10.80 -22.94 0.50
N ARG A 72 12.06 -22.78 0.97
CA ARG A 72 12.51 -23.35 2.25
C ARG A 72 11.78 -22.73 3.43
N MET A 73 11.68 -21.41 3.48
CA MET A 73 10.96 -20.71 4.56
C MET A 73 9.45 -20.97 4.50
N GLU A 74 8.88 -21.09 3.30
CA GLU A 74 7.48 -21.48 3.10
C GLU A 74 7.20 -22.88 3.66
N HIS A 75 8.12 -23.84 3.47
CA HIS A 75 7.96 -25.20 3.99
C HIS A 75 7.79 -25.23 5.51
N PHE A 76 8.57 -24.43 6.24
CA PHE A 76 8.55 -24.42 7.71
C PHE A 76 7.54 -23.43 8.31
N PHE A 77 7.38 -22.24 7.72
CA PHE A 77 6.63 -21.12 8.31
C PHE A 77 5.38 -20.72 7.52
N GLY A 78 5.05 -21.42 6.44
CA GLY A 78 3.92 -21.09 5.57
C GLY A 78 2.58 -21.03 6.30
N GLN A 79 2.34 -21.89 7.30
CA GLN A 79 1.12 -21.84 8.10
C GLN A 79 1.08 -20.59 9.01
N GLN A 80 2.18 -20.31 9.72
CA GLN A 80 2.31 -19.10 10.54
C GLN A 80 2.05 -17.83 9.70
N TRP A 81 2.58 -17.76 8.47
CA TRP A 81 2.34 -16.61 7.59
C TRP A 81 0.88 -16.49 7.14
N LYS A 82 0.14 -17.59 7.03
CA LYS A 82 -1.30 -17.58 6.72
C LYS A 82 -2.08 -17.06 7.91
N ASP A 83 -1.79 -17.54 9.10
CA ASP A 83 -2.45 -17.13 10.36
C ASP A 83 -2.20 -15.64 10.63
N GLN A 84 -1.02 -15.14 10.26
CA GLN A 84 -0.65 -13.71 10.36
C GLN A 84 -1.18 -12.84 9.20
N GLY A 85 -1.74 -13.45 8.14
CA GLY A 85 -2.24 -12.72 6.97
C GLY A 85 -1.17 -12.09 6.07
N ILE A 86 0.07 -12.59 6.09
CA ILE A 86 1.19 -12.10 5.26
C ILE A 86 1.59 -13.08 4.14
N TYR A 87 1.08 -14.32 4.16
CA TYR A 87 1.44 -15.37 3.21
C TYR A 87 1.29 -14.96 1.74
N HIS A 88 0.12 -14.44 1.35
CA HIS A 88 -0.12 -14.09 -0.05
C HIS A 88 0.74 -12.93 -0.53
N LEU A 89 1.04 -11.97 0.34
CA LEU A 89 1.96 -10.87 0.02
C LEU A 89 3.41 -11.38 -0.12
N ILE A 90 3.86 -12.33 0.71
CA ILE A 90 5.16 -12.98 0.52
C ILE A 90 5.19 -13.70 -0.85
N LYS A 91 4.15 -14.50 -1.15
CA LYS A 91 4.04 -15.24 -2.42
C LYS A 91 3.91 -14.36 -3.65
N LEU A 92 3.49 -13.10 -3.52
CA LEU A 92 3.52 -12.14 -4.61
C LEU A 92 4.94 -11.97 -5.18
N PHE A 93 5.96 -12.07 -4.33
CA PHE A 93 7.37 -11.92 -4.70
C PHE A 93 8.06 -13.23 -5.09
N ASP A 94 7.32 -14.33 -5.22
CA ASP A 94 7.80 -15.57 -5.84
C ASP A 94 8.07 -15.40 -7.35
N ARG A 95 7.64 -14.28 -7.92
CA ARG A 95 7.85 -13.91 -9.32
C ARG A 95 8.44 -12.50 -9.42
N PRO A 96 9.29 -12.25 -10.43
CA PRO A 96 9.83 -10.91 -10.65
C PRO A 96 8.70 -9.95 -11.03
N LEU A 97 8.49 -8.93 -10.20
CA LEU A 97 7.61 -7.83 -10.54
C LEU A 97 8.34 -6.90 -11.50
N VAL A 98 7.65 -6.43 -12.52
CA VAL A 98 8.28 -5.54 -13.48
C VAL A 98 7.53 -4.22 -13.53
N MET A 99 8.29 -3.14 -13.41
CA MET A 99 7.80 -1.77 -13.35
C MET A 99 7.22 -1.34 -14.70
N ASP A 100 6.01 -0.77 -14.67
CA ASP A 100 5.37 -0.06 -15.75
C ASP A 100 5.63 1.43 -15.59
N ARG A 101 6.79 1.85 -16.10
CA ARG A 101 7.26 3.23 -16.00
C ARG A 101 6.34 4.21 -16.71
N SER A 102 5.77 3.80 -17.85
CA SER A 102 4.84 4.62 -18.62
C SER A 102 3.58 4.93 -17.83
N LEU A 103 2.99 3.88 -17.24
CA LEU A 103 1.81 4.01 -16.41
C LEU A 103 2.09 4.86 -15.17
N LEU A 104 3.16 4.58 -14.43
CA LEU A 104 3.52 5.31 -13.21
C LEU A 104 3.87 6.78 -13.48
N ALA A 105 4.68 7.07 -14.49
CA ALA A 105 5.03 8.44 -14.84
C ALA A 105 3.79 9.27 -15.21
N ALA A 106 2.88 8.69 -16.01
CA ALA A 106 1.65 9.38 -16.42
C ALA A 106 0.69 9.62 -15.25
N THR A 107 0.57 8.68 -14.31
CA THR A 107 -0.39 8.80 -13.19
C THR A 107 0.07 9.77 -12.12
N LEU A 108 1.38 9.86 -11.87
CA LEU A 108 1.94 10.82 -10.92
C LEU A 108 1.59 12.28 -11.29
N CYS A 109 1.38 12.59 -12.57
CA CYS A 109 0.91 13.89 -13.03
C CYS A 109 -0.50 14.27 -12.53
N PHE A 110 -1.28 13.30 -12.07
CA PHE A 110 -2.64 13.50 -11.53
C PHE A 110 -2.69 13.37 -10.01
N TRP A 111 -1.54 13.10 -9.36
CA TRP A 111 -1.46 12.90 -7.92
C TRP A 111 -1.36 14.23 -7.17
N SER A 112 -2.29 14.46 -6.24
CA SER A 112 -2.24 15.56 -5.28
C SER A 112 -1.64 15.09 -3.96
N SER A 113 -0.47 15.62 -3.64
CA SER A 113 0.24 15.34 -2.39
C SER A 113 -0.44 15.96 -1.15
N ALA A 114 -1.34 16.95 -1.35
CA ALA A 114 -2.08 17.62 -0.29
C ALA A 114 -3.22 16.74 0.26
N THR A 115 -3.91 16.04 -0.63
CA THR A 115 -5.08 15.19 -0.32
C THR A 115 -4.76 13.69 -0.34
N ASN A 116 -3.57 13.29 -0.81
CA ASN A 116 -3.21 11.91 -1.10
C ASN A 116 -4.22 11.25 -2.06
N THR A 117 -4.56 11.94 -3.15
CA THR A 117 -5.53 11.44 -4.14
C THR A 117 -5.06 11.69 -5.57
N MET A 118 -5.49 10.82 -6.48
CA MET A 118 -5.54 11.14 -7.91
C MET A 118 -6.81 11.92 -8.23
N ASN A 119 -6.67 13.00 -8.98
CA ASN A 119 -7.77 13.90 -9.30
C ASN A 119 -8.16 13.75 -10.78
N PHE A 120 -9.37 13.25 -11.03
CA PHE A 120 -9.96 13.07 -12.36
C PHE A 120 -11.19 13.98 -12.54
N TRP A 121 -11.72 14.05 -13.78
CA TRP A 121 -12.92 14.83 -14.10
C TRP A 121 -14.17 14.37 -13.33
N PHE A 122 -14.30 13.06 -13.08
CA PHE A 122 -15.37 12.53 -12.25
C PHE A 122 -15.09 12.67 -10.75
N GLY A 123 -13.95 13.22 -10.34
CA GLY A 123 -13.55 13.43 -8.95
C GLY A 123 -12.38 12.56 -8.51
N MET A 124 -12.19 12.48 -7.20
CA MET A 124 -10.96 11.92 -6.62
C MET A 124 -11.05 10.41 -6.43
N MET A 125 -9.90 9.74 -6.54
CA MET A 125 -9.68 8.32 -6.21
C MET A 125 -8.31 8.16 -5.58
N THR A 126 -8.11 7.11 -4.78
CA THR A 126 -6.81 6.81 -4.17
C THR A 126 -6.74 5.35 -3.70
N PRO A 127 -5.54 4.75 -3.52
CA PRO A 127 -5.42 3.52 -2.76
C PRO A 127 -6.02 3.64 -1.36
N THR A 128 -6.80 2.65 -0.94
CA THR A 128 -7.48 2.62 0.37
C THR A 128 -7.05 1.43 1.20
N VAL A 129 -7.45 1.39 2.47
CA VAL A 129 -7.18 0.21 3.33
C VAL A 129 -7.94 -1.01 2.82
N LEU A 130 -9.14 -0.82 2.25
CA LEU A 130 -9.87 -1.87 1.53
C LEU A 130 -9.06 -2.42 0.35
N ASP A 131 -8.39 -1.55 -0.39
CA ASP A 131 -7.53 -1.97 -1.50
C ASP A 131 -6.35 -2.80 -1.01
N MET A 132 -5.76 -2.46 0.15
CA MET A 132 -4.67 -3.27 0.73
C MET A 132 -5.12 -4.69 1.06
N ALA A 133 -6.36 -4.84 1.52
CA ALA A 133 -6.97 -6.15 1.77
C ALA A 133 -7.25 -6.89 0.45
N ALA A 134 -7.94 -6.28 -0.50
CA ALA A 134 -8.37 -6.94 -1.74
C ALA A 134 -7.19 -7.24 -2.70
N LEU A 135 -6.20 -6.34 -2.79
CA LEU A 135 -5.06 -6.50 -3.69
C LEU A 135 -4.00 -7.43 -3.12
N PHE A 136 -3.73 -7.37 -1.82
CA PHE A 136 -2.56 -8.03 -1.22
C PHE A 136 -2.90 -9.03 -0.11
N GLY A 137 -4.17 -9.15 0.27
CA GLY A 137 -4.62 -10.03 1.34
C GLY A 137 -4.34 -9.53 2.75
N LEU A 138 -3.92 -8.26 2.90
CA LEU A 138 -3.54 -7.72 4.20
C LEU A 138 -4.76 -7.40 5.05
N SER A 139 -4.88 -8.07 6.19
CA SER A 139 -5.96 -7.79 7.13
C SER A 139 -5.79 -6.41 7.78
N PRO A 140 -6.87 -5.64 7.94
CA PRO A 140 -6.85 -4.44 8.76
C PRO A 140 -6.86 -4.72 10.27
N LEU A 141 -7.10 -5.97 10.67
CA LEU A 141 -7.09 -6.43 12.06
C LEU A 141 -5.69 -6.79 12.53
N GLY A 142 -5.46 -6.67 13.84
CA GLY A 142 -4.18 -6.93 14.49
C GLY A 142 -3.64 -5.68 15.18
N VAL A 143 -2.45 -5.80 15.76
CA VAL A 143 -1.83 -4.67 16.47
C VAL A 143 -1.45 -3.58 15.46
N GLU A 144 -1.81 -2.34 15.79
CA GLU A 144 -1.47 -1.18 14.98
C GLU A 144 0.05 -0.97 14.95
N VAL A 145 0.60 -0.77 13.75
CA VAL A 145 2.02 -0.45 13.58
C VAL A 145 2.22 1.05 13.82
N ASN A 146 2.81 1.41 14.96
CA ASN A 146 3.17 2.78 15.30
C ASN A 146 4.51 2.83 16.07
N ALA A 147 4.97 4.03 16.44
CA ALA A 147 6.26 4.21 17.12
C ALA A 147 6.35 3.54 18.50
N ALA A 148 5.21 3.21 19.12
CA ALA A 148 5.13 2.50 20.39
C ALA A 148 5.07 0.96 20.22
N LEU A 149 5.09 0.44 18.98
CA LEU A 149 5.14 -1.00 18.74
C LEU A 149 6.46 -1.57 19.26
N VAL A 150 6.40 -2.24 20.41
CA VAL A 150 7.51 -2.97 21.01
C VAL A 150 7.23 -4.46 20.87
N ALA A 151 8.06 -5.16 20.10
CA ALA A 151 8.08 -6.61 20.15
C ALA A 151 8.62 -7.05 21.52
N PRO A 152 8.00 -8.03 22.20
CA PRO A 152 8.57 -8.63 23.41
C PRO A 152 10.05 -8.98 23.22
N GLU A 153 10.89 -8.64 24.21
CA GLU A 153 12.31 -8.97 24.16
C GLU A 153 12.47 -10.49 24.23
N ALA A 154 12.83 -11.10 23.09
CA ALA A 154 13.08 -12.52 22.96
C ALA A 154 14.56 -12.76 22.68
N GLU A 155 15.12 -13.79 23.32
CA GLU A 155 16.44 -14.34 23.02
C GLU A 155 16.43 -14.83 21.56
N GLY A 156 17.31 -14.26 20.71
CA GLY A 156 17.32 -14.53 19.27
C GLY A 156 16.59 -13.53 18.36
N SER A 157 16.01 -12.44 18.91
CA SER A 157 15.45 -11.36 18.08
C SER A 157 16.52 -10.72 17.17
N PHE A 158 16.09 -10.25 16.00
CA PHE A 158 16.97 -9.58 15.05
C PHE A 158 17.52 -8.29 15.64
N LYS A 159 16.69 -7.52 16.35
CA LYS A 159 17.12 -6.30 17.04
C LYS A 159 18.19 -6.55 18.10
N ALA A 160 18.09 -7.63 18.88
CA ALA A 160 19.12 -7.99 19.86
C ALA A 160 20.43 -8.48 19.21
N THR A 161 20.33 -9.12 18.05
CA THR A 161 21.48 -9.64 17.29
C THR A 161 22.18 -8.54 16.49
N TRP A 162 21.48 -7.45 16.16
CA TRP A 162 22.00 -6.34 15.34
C TRP A 162 23.27 -5.63 15.89
N PRO A 163 23.37 -5.28 17.19
CA PRO A 163 24.59 -4.71 17.76
C PRO A 163 25.79 -5.66 17.63
N ILE A 164 25.57 -6.97 17.71
CA ILE A 164 26.62 -7.98 17.55
C ILE A 164 27.08 -8.00 16.08
N LEU A 165 26.13 -8.05 15.14
CA LEU A 165 26.43 -8.01 13.70
C LEU A 165 27.20 -6.75 13.29
N THR A 166 26.83 -5.60 13.85
CA THR A 166 27.49 -4.33 13.53
C THR A 166 28.86 -4.18 14.20
N ARG A 167 29.05 -4.70 15.42
CA ARG A 167 30.34 -4.69 16.14
C ARG A 167 31.36 -5.66 15.57
N VAL A 168 30.96 -6.89 15.23
CA VAL A 168 31.83 -7.88 14.60
C VAL A 168 32.30 -7.40 13.22
N ALA A 169 31.51 -6.55 12.56
CA ALA A 169 31.73 -6.20 11.17
C ALA A 169 32.50 -4.88 10.90
N GLY A 170 32.76 -4.00 11.88
CA GLY A 170 33.57 -2.78 11.67
C GLY A 170 33.19 -1.97 10.40
N SER A 171 34.17 -1.49 9.62
CA SER A 171 33.93 -0.84 8.31
C SER A 171 33.34 -1.78 7.23
N LYS A 172 33.39 -3.10 7.45
CA LYS A 172 32.78 -4.15 6.60
C LYS A 172 31.29 -4.37 6.90
N ALA A 173 30.73 -3.78 7.96
CA ALA A 173 29.31 -3.87 8.34
C ALA A 173 28.36 -3.40 7.24
N LYS A 174 28.73 -2.34 6.51
CA LYS A 174 27.94 -1.83 5.38
C LYS A 174 27.81 -2.87 4.25
N ASN A 175 28.83 -3.72 4.06
CA ASN A 175 28.80 -4.75 3.03
C ASN A 175 28.09 -6.01 3.54
N MET A 176 28.23 -6.39 4.81
CA MET A 176 27.53 -7.58 5.35
C MET A 176 26.00 -7.46 5.34
N LEU A 177 25.48 -6.22 5.43
CA LEU A 177 24.05 -5.96 5.40
C LEU A 177 23.49 -5.84 3.98
N ASN A 178 24.34 -5.84 2.94
CA ASN A 178 23.83 -5.88 1.58
C ASN A 178 23.03 -7.16 1.38
N TYR A 179 22.02 -7.16 0.51
CA TYR A 179 21.09 -8.29 0.43
C TYR A 179 21.77 -9.64 0.13
N SER A 180 22.78 -9.66 -0.75
CA SER A 180 23.47 -10.91 -1.08
C SER A 180 24.32 -11.42 0.08
N SER A 181 25.13 -10.56 0.70
CA SER A 181 25.92 -10.91 1.87
C SER A 181 25.05 -11.26 3.07
N PHE A 182 23.91 -10.58 3.25
CA PHE A 182 22.96 -10.90 4.30
C PHE A 182 22.41 -12.32 4.11
N TYR A 183 21.99 -12.67 2.90
CA TYR A 183 21.63 -14.06 2.58
C TYR A 183 22.78 -15.02 2.84
N SER A 184 24.02 -14.74 2.42
CA SER A 184 25.14 -15.66 2.68
C SER A 184 25.44 -15.88 4.17
N ASN A 185 25.09 -14.94 5.05
CA ASN A 185 25.32 -15.07 6.49
C ASN A 185 24.16 -15.77 7.23
N PHE A 186 22.93 -15.65 6.73
CA PHE A 186 21.72 -16.13 7.42
C PHE A 186 20.93 -17.20 6.66
N GLY A 187 21.00 -17.19 5.33
CA GLY A 187 20.49 -18.24 4.46
C GLY A 187 21.43 -19.43 4.51
N VAL A 188 20.91 -20.59 4.92
CA VAL A 188 21.71 -21.76 5.29
C VAL A 188 22.15 -22.59 4.08
N ASP A 189 23.31 -23.24 4.25
CA ASP A 189 23.91 -24.32 3.47
C ASP A 189 23.14 -25.65 3.71
N ASP A 190 22.80 -26.42 2.68
CA ASP A 190 21.82 -27.53 2.68
C ASP A 190 22.05 -28.68 3.71
N ALA A 191 23.15 -28.65 4.47
CA ALA A 191 23.62 -29.74 5.31
C ALA A 191 23.18 -29.72 6.80
N ILE A 192 22.45 -28.70 7.29
CA ILE A 192 22.09 -28.59 8.72
C ILE A 192 20.60 -28.27 8.94
N ALA A 193 19.94 -29.07 9.78
CA ALA A 193 18.64 -28.79 10.37
C ALA A 193 18.79 -28.33 11.84
N PRO A 194 17.87 -27.53 12.40
CA PRO A 194 17.37 -26.25 11.92
C PRO A 194 17.83 -25.11 12.85
N HIS A 195 18.44 -24.07 12.27
CA HIS A 195 18.40 -22.72 12.86
C HIS A 195 17.10 -21.99 12.44
N GLY A 196 15.98 -22.73 12.34
CA GLY A 196 14.79 -22.30 11.61
C GLY A 196 14.20 -20.97 12.08
N GLU A 197 14.11 -20.77 13.39
CA GLU A 197 13.57 -19.53 13.97
C GLU A 197 14.51 -18.33 13.76
N VAL A 198 15.82 -18.54 13.86
CA VAL A 198 16.83 -17.49 13.59
C VAL A 198 16.86 -17.15 12.10
N GLU A 199 16.78 -18.16 11.23
CA GLU A 199 16.70 -18.01 9.79
C GLU A 199 15.42 -17.25 9.40
N HIS A 200 14.28 -17.58 10.01
CA HIS A 200 13.00 -16.89 9.81
C HIS A 200 13.02 -15.45 10.32
N ALA A 201 13.59 -15.22 11.51
CA ALA A 201 13.79 -13.88 12.07
C ALA A 201 14.72 -13.00 11.21
N ALA A 202 15.64 -13.59 10.45
CA ALA A 202 16.46 -12.89 9.45
C ALA A 202 15.76 -12.74 8.08
N PHE A 203 14.93 -13.70 7.70
CA PHE A 203 14.15 -13.68 6.46
C PHE A 203 13.13 -12.53 6.43
N LEU A 204 12.41 -12.30 7.52
CA LEU A 204 11.39 -11.26 7.62
C LEU A 204 11.91 -9.82 7.40
N PRO A 205 12.99 -9.34 8.04
CA PRO A 205 13.50 -8.00 7.80
C PRO A 205 14.10 -7.87 6.39
N TYR A 206 14.66 -8.95 5.83
CA TYR A 206 15.07 -9.00 4.43
C TYR A 206 13.88 -8.80 3.51
N TRP A 207 12.78 -9.54 3.72
CA TRP A 207 11.56 -9.42 2.93
C TRP A 207 10.93 -8.03 3.03
N LEU A 208 10.80 -7.49 4.24
CA LEU A 208 10.23 -6.15 4.47
C LEU A 208 11.07 -5.06 3.80
N CYS A 209 12.40 -5.09 3.97
CA CYS A 209 13.28 -4.07 3.39
C CYS A 209 13.35 -4.17 1.86
N LYS A 210 13.55 -5.38 1.32
CA LYS A 210 13.83 -5.58 -0.10
C LYS A 210 12.58 -5.50 -0.97
N PHE A 211 11.49 -6.13 -0.53
CA PHE A 211 10.34 -6.37 -1.37
C PHE A 211 9.15 -5.49 -0.99
N VAL A 212 8.77 -5.47 0.29
CA VAL A 212 7.58 -4.73 0.73
C VAL A 212 7.83 -3.22 0.62
N PHE A 213 8.80 -2.69 1.36
CA PHE A 213 9.04 -1.26 1.47
C PHE A 213 10.16 -0.73 0.59
N CYS A 214 10.90 -1.60 -0.10
CA CYS A 214 11.95 -1.22 -1.06
C CYS A 214 12.86 -0.11 -0.51
N THR A 215 13.47 -0.37 0.65
CA THR A 215 14.24 0.60 1.41
C THR A 215 15.32 1.26 0.57
N GLN A 216 15.61 2.53 0.86
CA GLN A 216 16.70 3.22 0.19
C GLN A 216 18.05 2.57 0.51
N GLY A 217 18.68 2.02 -0.52
CA GLY A 217 19.96 1.35 -0.45
C GLY A 217 19.84 -0.16 -0.59
N ASN A 218 20.86 -0.79 -1.15
CA ASN A 218 20.87 -2.22 -1.45
C ASN A 218 21.21 -3.06 -0.20
N LYS A 219 20.47 -2.88 0.91
CA LYS A 219 20.78 -3.49 2.21
C LYS A 219 19.56 -3.65 3.14
N VAL A 220 19.65 -4.58 4.08
CA VAL A 220 18.72 -4.70 5.21
C VAL A 220 18.98 -3.56 6.20
N THR A 221 17.91 -2.96 6.74
CA THR A 221 17.99 -1.86 7.70
C THR A 221 17.19 -2.17 8.96
N LEU A 222 17.42 -1.40 10.03
CA LEU A 222 16.64 -1.51 11.27
C LEU A 222 15.24 -0.87 11.20
N GLU A 223 14.91 -0.15 10.12
CA GLU A 223 13.63 0.59 10.01
C GLU A 223 12.43 -0.31 10.32
N PHE A 224 12.49 -1.58 9.89
CA PHE A 224 11.41 -2.56 10.04
C PHE A 224 11.77 -3.74 10.94
N ALA A 225 12.86 -3.65 11.71
CA ALA A 225 13.30 -4.76 12.58
C ALA A 225 12.25 -5.13 13.63
N HIS A 226 11.57 -4.13 14.22
CA HIS A 226 10.52 -4.35 15.20
C HIS A 226 9.28 -5.05 14.63
N LEU A 227 8.90 -4.76 13.38
CA LEU A 227 7.84 -5.50 12.67
C LEU A 227 8.27 -6.95 12.44
N ALA A 228 9.50 -7.14 11.95
CA ALA A 228 10.06 -8.45 11.70
C ALA A 228 10.10 -9.31 12.96
N ASP A 229 10.59 -8.77 14.08
CA ASP A 229 10.64 -9.48 15.35
C ASP A 229 9.23 -9.87 15.83
N TYR A 230 8.25 -8.97 15.68
CA TYR A 230 6.87 -9.25 16.03
C TYR A 230 6.26 -10.37 15.16
N PHE A 231 6.55 -10.37 13.86
CA PHE A 231 6.14 -11.45 12.95
C PHE A 231 6.87 -12.77 13.25
N ALA A 232 8.15 -12.74 13.61
CA ALA A 232 8.91 -13.94 13.95
C ALA A 232 8.28 -14.67 15.15
N GLN A 233 7.78 -13.91 16.11
CA GLN A 233 7.11 -14.40 17.33
C GLN A 233 5.65 -14.85 17.11
N GLY A 234 5.16 -14.90 15.87
CA GLY A 234 3.78 -15.30 15.57
C GLY A 234 2.74 -14.17 15.73
N GLY A 235 3.18 -12.95 16.03
CA GLY A 235 2.27 -11.80 16.19
C GLY A 235 1.58 -11.37 14.90
N ARG A 236 0.36 -10.85 15.02
CA ARG A 236 -0.45 -10.34 13.89
C ARG A 236 -0.48 -8.81 13.92
N LEU A 237 -0.06 -8.18 12.82
CA LEU A 237 -0.04 -6.72 12.65
C LEU A 237 -1.09 -6.28 11.63
N ALA A 238 -1.69 -5.11 11.88
CA ALA A 238 -2.50 -4.40 10.90
C ALA A 238 -1.58 -3.76 9.82
N LEU A 239 -0.97 -4.59 8.97
CA LEU A 239 0.03 -4.16 7.99
C LEU A 239 -0.58 -3.34 6.84
N GLY A 240 -1.87 -3.52 6.54
CA GLY A 240 -2.56 -2.81 5.46
C GLY A 240 -2.48 -1.28 5.58
N PRO A 241 -3.00 -0.67 6.67
CA PRO A 241 -2.87 0.77 6.91
C PRO A 241 -1.42 1.28 6.88
N PHE A 242 -0.47 0.50 7.39
CA PHE A 242 0.95 0.86 7.42
C PHE A 242 1.58 0.85 6.01
N LEU A 243 1.25 -0.14 5.18
CA LEU A 243 1.65 -0.19 3.77
C LEU A 243 1.06 1.00 3.01
N LEU A 244 -0.22 1.31 3.24
CA LEU A 244 -0.88 2.45 2.61
C LEU A 244 -0.20 3.78 2.97
N GLY A 245 0.17 3.98 4.23
CA GLY A 245 0.95 5.15 4.65
C GLY A 245 2.25 5.28 3.87
N HIS A 246 2.98 4.17 3.69
CA HIS A 246 4.21 4.14 2.90
C HIS A 246 3.97 4.42 1.40
N ILE A 247 2.85 3.97 0.83
CA ILE A 247 2.45 4.33 -0.54
C ILE A 247 2.28 5.86 -0.64
N TYR A 248 1.50 6.46 0.26
CA TYR A 248 1.28 7.91 0.27
C TYR A 248 2.56 8.71 0.49
N ARG A 249 3.47 8.24 1.37
CA ARG A 249 4.80 8.82 1.56
C ARG A 249 5.61 8.78 0.27
N THR A 250 5.68 7.63 -0.37
CA THR A 250 6.43 7.44 -1.62
C THR A 250 5.93 8.35 -2.73
N LEU A 251 4.61 8.42 -2.92
CA LEU A 251 4.00 9.27 -3.95
C LEU A 251 4.22 10.76 -3.66
N HIS A 252 4.08 11.17 -2.39
CA HIS A 252 4.41 12.53 -1.97
C HIS A 252 5.88 12.87 -2.30
N ASP A 253 6.83 12.03 -1.88
CA ASP A 253 8.25 12.31 -2.05
C ASP A 253 8.64 12.40 -3.54
N ILE A 254 8.05 11.56 -4.40
CA ILE A 254 8.29 11.62 -5.86
C ILE A 254 7.78 12.95 -6.44
N VAL A 255 6.54 13.33 -6.12
CA VAL A 255 5.90 14.52 -6.69
C VAL A 255 6.56 15.81 -6.18
N THR A 256 6.93 15.88 -4.90
CA THR A 256 7.56 17.08 -4.33
C THR A 256 9.05 17.19 -4.61
N ASN A 257 9.71 16.10 -5.02
CA ASN A 257 11.14 16.08 -5.38
C ASN A 257 11.38 16.05 -6.90
N GLY A 258 10.55 16.77 -7.66
CA GLY A 258 10.75 16.98 -9.10
C GLY A 258 10.58 15.73 -9.95
N MET A 259 9.70 14.81 -9.54
CA MET A 259 9.32 13.61 -10.31
C MET A 259 10.43 12.59 -10.50
N LYS A 260 11.39 12.50 -9.58
CA LYS A 260 12.47 11.51 -9.68
C LYS A 260 11.96 10.11 -9.30
N PRO A 261 12.30 9.04 -10.04
CA PRO A 261 11.85 7.69 -9.70
C PRO A 261 12.68 7.00 -8.61
N LYS A 262 13.78 7.62 -8.14
CA LYS A 262 14.81 6.98 -7.29
C LYS A 262 14.40 6.86 -5.80
N HIS A 263 13.11 7.03 -5.50
CA HIS A 263 12.61 6.96 -4.14
C HIS A 263 12.39 5.49 -3.75
N GLY A 264 12.85 5.13 -2.56
CA GLY A 264 12.44 3.88 -1.92
C GLY A 264 10.95 3.89 -1.61
N GLY A 265 10.34 2.72 -1.51
CA GLY A 265 8.93 2.61 -1.17
C GLY A 265 8.12 1.63 -2.03
N PRO A 266 6.88 1.31 -1.61
CA PRO A 266 6.00 0.33 -2.25
C PRO A 266 5.33 0.87 -3.53
N LEU A 267 6.07 1.49 -4.46
CA LEU A 267 5.48 1.99 -5.72
C LEU A 267 4.87 0.86 -6.57
N TRP A 268 5.36 -0.38 -6.39
CA TRP A 268 4.78 -1.59 -6.97
C TRP A 268 3.32 -1.81 -6.52
N ALA A 269 2.97 -1.45 -5.29
CA ALA A 269 1.61 -1.59 -4.77
C ALA A 269 0.66 -0.58 -5.44
N PHE A 270 1.13 0.65 -5.63
CA PHE A 270 0.40 1.66 -6.40
C PHE A 270 0.17 1.23 -7.85
N GLN A 271 1.16 0.60 -8.49
CA GLN A 271 0.99 0.02 -9.82
C GLN A 271 -0.13 -1.03 -9.85
N PHE A 272 -0.19 -1.95 -8.89
CA PHE A 272 -1.28 -2.94 -8.85
C PHE A 272 -2.65 -2.32 -8.60
N TRP A 273 -2.72 -1.27 -7.78
CA TRP A 273 -3.95 -0.49 -7.61
C TRP A 273 -4.42 0.13 -8.93
N LEU A 274 -3.50 0.73 -9.70
CA LEU A 274 -3.81 1.24 -11.05
C LEU A 274 -4.29 0.13 -11.98
N GLN A 275 -3.69 -1.05 -11.91
CA GLN A 275 -4.09 -2.20 -12.70
C GLN A 275 -5.47 -2.75 -12.32
N ALA A 276 -5.87 -2.68 -11.05
CA ALA A 276 -7.24 -3.01 -10.62
C ALA A 276 -8.25 -2.03 -11.19
N TYR A 277 -8.05 -0.74 -10.93
CA TYR A 277 -9.05 0.30 -11.24
C TYR A 277 -9.05 0.75 -12.70
N PHE A 278 -7.96 0.49 -13.44
CA PHE A 278 -7.82 0.84 -14.85
C PHE A 278 -7.46 -0.38 -15.70
N PRO A 279 -8.40 -1.36 -15.84
CA PRO A 279 -8.16 -2.59 -16.59
C PRO A 279 -7.81 -2.32 -18.05
N GLU A 280 -8.21 -1.16 -18.60
CA GLU A 280 -7.91 -0.70 -19.95
C GLU A 280 -6.40 -0.56 -20.20
N LEU A 281 -5.61 -0.33 -19.15
CA LEU A 281 -4.16 -0.11 -19.23
C LEU A 281 -3.32 -1.35 -18.89
N ARG A 282 -3.94 -2.47 -18.46
CA ARG A 282 -3.21 -3.72 -18.20
C ARG A 282 -3.49 -4.80 -19.24
N GLY A 283 -2.71 -5.87 -19.21
CA GLY A 283 -3.05 -7.07 -19.94
C GLY A 283 -4.21 -7.84 -19.31
N VAL A 284 -4.80 -8.73 -20.09
CA VAL A 284 -5.88 -9.61 -19.65
C VAL A 284 -5.35 -10.51 -18.53
N ALA A 285 -6.00 -10.49 -17.37
CA ALA A 285 -5.63 -11.31 -16.22
C ALA A 285 -6.75 -12.27 -15.89
N ASN A 286 -6.41 -13.52 -15.58
CA ASN A 286 -7.34 -14.51 -15.07
C ASN A 286 -7.48 -14.29 -13.56
N ILE A 287 -8.52 -13.54 -13.18
CA ILE A 287 -8.85 -13.27 -11.78
C ILE A 287 -9.54 -14.51 -11.22
N THR A 288 -9.03 -15.03 -10.11
CA THR A 288 -9.63 -16.13 -9.35
C THR A 288 -10.20 -15.58 -8.05
N ASP A 289 -11.15 -16.27 -7.45
CA ASP A 289 -11.82 -15.85 -6.21
C ASP A 289 -11.19 -16.44 -4.95
N THR A 290 -10.00 -17.02 -5.07
CA THR A 290 -9.30 -17.76 -4.00
C THR A 290 -7.96 -17.12 -3.62
N GLU A 291 -7.64 -15.96 -4.18
CA GLU A 291 -6.40 -15.24 -3.88
C GLU A 291 -6.56 -13.72 -4.07
N PRO A 292 -5.60 -12.91 -3.59
CA PRO A 292 -5.62 -11.47 -3.82
C PRO A 292 -5.43 -11.10 -5.30
N LEU A 293 -6.00 -9.96 -5.69
CA LEU A 293 -5.97 -9.50 -7.09
C LEU A 293 -4.54 -9.29 -7.63
N ALA A 294 -3.60 -8.83 -6.80
CA ALA A 294 -2.23 -8.57 -7.26
C ALA A 294 -1.54 -9.86 -7.73
N ASN A 295 -1.82 -11.00 -7.12
CA ASN A 295 -1.25 -12.29 -7.52
C ASN A 295 -1.73 -12.68 -8.94
N ALA A 296 -3.00 -12.43 -9.26
CA ALA A 296 -3.53 -12.61 -10.61
C ALA A 296 -2.89 -11.64 -11.63
N PHE A 297 -2.74 -10.37 -11.26
CA PHE A 297 -2.14 -9.37 -12.13
C PHE A 297 -0.65 -9.61 -12.38
N ALA A 298 0.10 -10.10 -11.38
CA ALA A 298 1.51 -10.43 -11.50
C ALA A 298 1.76 -11.55 -12.53
N ARG A 299 0.77 -12.41 -12.79
CA ARG A 299 0.85 -13.48 -13.80
C ARG A 299 0.34 -13.07 -15.17
N ALA A 300 -0.34 -11.92 -15.28
CA ALA A 300 -0.92 -11.48 -16.53
C ALA A 300 0.17 -11.06 -17.54
N PRO A 301 -0.03 -11.33 -18.84
CA PRO A 301 0.83 -10.77 -19.87
C PRO A 301 0.81 -9.24 -19.80
N ARG A 302 1.90 -8.62 -20.25
CA ARG A 302 2.03 -7.17 -20.21
C ARG A 302 1.32 -6.54 -21.38
N LYS A 303 0.66 -5.41 -21.12
CA LYS A 303 0.21 -4.48 -22.14
C LYS A 303 1.21 -3.32 -22.19
N HIS A 304 1.91 -3.18 -23.31
CA HIS A 304 2.85 -2.09 -23.48
C HIS A 304 2.10 -0.82 -23.88
N ASN A 305 2.03 0.14 -22.97
CA ASN A 305 1.50 1.48 -23.23
C ASN A 305 2.64 2.50 -23.17
N THR A 306 2.55 3.54 -24.00
CA THR A 306 3.45 4.70 -23.92
C THR A 306 2.95 5.66 -22.84
N SER A 307 3.84 6.46 -22.23
CA SER A 307 3.43 7.47 -21.24
C SER A 307 2.41 8.45 -21.82
N ALA A 308 2.55 8.81 -23.11
CA ALA A 308 1.61 9.70 -23.79
C ALA A 308 0.20 9.10 -23.92
N LEU A 309 0.11 7.79 -24.20
CA LEU A 309 -1.17 7.08 -24.25
C LEU A 309 -1.80 7.03 -22.86
N CYS A 310 -1.04 6.65 -21.84
CA CYS A 310 -1.53 6.62 -20.45
C CYS A 310 -2.01 8.00 -20.01
N TYR A 311 -1.22 9.05 -20.26
CA TYR A 311 -1.60 10.42 -19.92
C TYR A 311 -2.88 10.86 -20.61
N LYS A 312 -2.97 10.66 -21.94
CA LYS A 312 -4.18 10.98 -22.71
C LYS A 312 -5.40 10.21 -22.21
N PHE A 313 -5.22 8.96 -21.81
CA PHE A 313 -6.28 8.16 -21.22
C PHE A 313 -6.79 8.78 -19.92
N PHE A 314 -5.91 9.06 -18.95
CA PHE A 314 -6.32 9.66 -17.68
C PHE A 314 -6.89 11.06 -17.83
N TYR A 315 -6.27 11.88 -18.69
CA TYR A 315 -6.75 13.23 -18.99
C TYR A 315 -8.13 13.22 -19.64
N GLY A 316 -8.43 12.25 -20.50
CA GLY A 316 -9.73 12.11 -21.16
C GLY A 316 -10.77 11.32 -20.35
N LEU A 317 -10.41 10.78 -19.18
CA LEU A 317 -11.29 9.91 -18.40
C LEU A 317 -12.34 10.75 -17.66
N ALA A 318 -13.51 10.88 -18.29
CA ALA A 318 -14.62 11.70 -17.80
C ALA A 318 -15.52 10.98 -16.79
N GLU A 319 -15.60 9.64 -16.85
CA GLU A 319 -16.51 8.85 -16.03
C GLU A 319 -15.96 7.45 -15.71
N ARG A 320 -16.58 6.83 -14.70
CA ARG A 320 -16.34 5.45 -14.25
C ARG A 320 -17.66 4.84 -13.79
N THR A 321 -17.89 3.58 -14.10
CA THR A 321 -19.12 2.89 -13.67
C THR A 321 -19.05 2.51 -12.19
N GLY A 322 -20.21 2.32 -11.54
CA GLY A 322 -20.26 1.86 -10.15
C GLY A 322 -19.55 0.50 -9.93
N THR A 323 -19.61 -0.40 -10.91
CA THR A 323 -18.88 -1.68 -10.85
C THR A 323 -17.37 -1.50 -10.91
N GLN A 324 -16.87 -0.54 -11.69
CA GLN A 324 -15.44 -0.21 -11.76
C GLN A 324 -14.94 0.40 -10.45
N PHE A 325 -15.74 1.22 -9.77
CA PHE A 325 -15.38 1.74 -8.44
C PHE A 325 -15.36 0.65 -7.35
N ARG A 326 -16.25 -0.34 -7.45
CA ARG A 326 -16.42 -1.38 -6.42
C ARG A 326 -15.58 -2.64 -6.68
N ILE A 327 -14.58 -2.59 -7.57
CA ILE A 327 -13.81 -3.79 -7.95
C ILE A 327 -13.18 -4.51 -6.74
N CYS A 328 -12.65 -3.76 -5.77
CA CYS A 328 -12.08 -4.30 -4.53
C CYS A 328 -13.15 -4.67 -3.50
N LEU A 329 -14.24 -3.89 -3.42
CA LEU A 329 -15.34 -4.13 -2.51
C LEU A 329 -16.08 -5.44 -2.82
N ALA A 330 -16.25 -5.76 -4.10
CA ALA A 330 -16.98 -6.94 -4.56
C ALA A 330 -16.15 -8.24 -4.50
N ARG A 331 -14.98 -8.23 -3.84
CA ARG A 331 -14.08 -9.39 -3.83
C ARG A 331 -14.50 -10.40 -2.77
N PRO A 332 -14.59 -11.70 -3.13
CA PRO A 332 -14.84 -12.77 -2.16
C PRO A 332 -13.56 -13.21 -1.42
N PHE A 333 -12.40 -12.64 -1.77
CA PHE A 333 -11.13 -12.93 -1.11
C PHE A 333 -10.42 -11.63 -0.70
N PRO A 334 -9.82 -11.57 0.50
CA PRO A 334 -9.85 -12.59 1.57
C PRO A 334 -11.26 -12.83 2.14
N LEU A 335 -11.47 -13.96 2.84
CA LEU A 335 -12.80 -14.36 3.34
C LEU A 335 -13.48 -13.30 4.23
N PHE A 336 -12.71 -12.48 4.94
CA PHE A 336 -13.24 -11.38 5.75
C PHE A 336 -13.85 -10.24 4.91
N LEU A 337 -13.61 -10.19 3.59
CA LEU A 337 -14.30 -9.30 2.65
C LEU A 337 -15.59 -9.91 2.11
N ALA A 338 -15.73 -11.24 2.15
CA ALA A 338 -16.87 -11.97 1.59
C ALA A 338 -18.12 -11.94 2.47
N HIS A 339 -18.13 -11.17 3.55
CA HIS A 339 -19.24 -11.17 4.51
C HIS A 339 -20.49 -10.53 3.89
N ASP A 340 -21.57 -11.30 3.93
CA ASP A 340 -22.90 -10.84 3.55
C ASP A 340 -23.44 -9.92 4.64
N LEU A 341 -23.50 -8.61 4.33
CA LEU A 341 -24.01 -7.57 5.23
C LEU A 341 -25.51 -7.74 5.56
N SER A 342 -26.22 -8.67 4.90
CA SER A 342 -27.60 -9.02 5.22
C SER A 342 -27.74 -10.06 6.34
N VAL A 343 -26.66 -10.73 6.71
CA VAL A 343 -26.63 -11.71 7.81
C VAL A 343 -26.25 -11.01 9.10
N ILE A 344 -27.02 -11.23 10.18
CA ILE A 344 -26.66 -10.75 11.51
C ILE A 344 -25.54 -11.65 12.04
N PRO A 345 -24.32 -11.12 12.24
CA PRO A 345 -23.20 -11.89 12.76
C PRO A 345 -23.41 -12.26 14.24
N ASP A 346 -22.68 -13.27 14.72
CA ASP A 346 -22.51 -13.45 16.16
C ASP A 346 -21.68 -12.30 16.78
N GLY A 347 -21.65 -12.22 18.12
CA GLY A 347 -21.06 -11.05 18.80
C GLY A 347 -19.56 -10.85 18.55
N GLU A 348 -18.77 -11.92 18.35
CA GLU A 348 -17.34 -11.80 18.03
C GLU A 348 -17.15 -11.36 16.57
N THR A 349 -17.86 -11.98 15.63
CA THR A 349 -17.85 -11.60 14.22
C THR A 349 -18.34 -10.17 14.00
N GLU A 350 -19.31 -9.71 14.81
CA GLU A 350 -19.80 -8.34 14.79
C GLU A 350 -18.70 -7.32 15.16
N ASN A 351 -17.89 -7.63 16.17
CA ASN A 351 -16.79 -6.75 16.59
C ASN A 351 -15.69 -6.69 15.55
N ASP A 352 -15.27 -7.84 15.01
CA ASP A 352 -14.28 -7.90 13.93
C ASP A 352 -14.76 -7.14 12.69
N LEU A 353 -16.03 -7.27 12.31
CA LEU A 353 -16.62 -6.51 11.23
C LEU A 353 -16.61 -5.00 11.50
N LYS A 354 -16.98 -4.56 12.70
CA LYS A 354 -16.91 -3.15 13.09
C LYS A 354 -15.49 -2.61 13.00
N GLU A 355 -14.49 -3.37 13.45
CA GLU A 355 -13.09 -2.97 13.36
C GLU A 355 -12.60 -2.92 11.91
N ILE A 356 -12.93 -3.93 11.09
CA ILE A 356 -12.61 -3.96 9.65
C ILE A 356 -13.18 -2.73 8.94
N TRP A 357 -14.50 -2.50 9.08
CA TRP A 357 -15.17 -1.37 8.43
C TRP A 357 -14.76 -0.03 9.00
N GLY A 358 -14.52 0.05 10.30
CA GLY A 358 -13.92 1.22 10.94
C GLY A 358 -12.55 1.53 10.34
N SER A 359 -11.73 0.51 10.11
CA SER A 359 -10.42 0.65 9.47
C SER A 359 -10.51 1.13 8.02
N PHE A 360 -11.58 0.78 7.31
CA PHE A 360 -11.81 1.22 5.93
C PHE A 360 -12.36 2.65 5.83
N LEU A 361 -13.30 3.01 6.72
CA LEU A 361 -14.15 4.20 6.55
C LEU A 361 -13.81 5.35 7.50
N VAL A 362 -13.00 5.14 8.55
CA VAL A 362 -12.63 6.19 9.49
C VAL A 362 -11.40 6.96 8.99
N SER A 363 -11.55 8.29 8.91
CA SER A 363 -10.44 9.20 8.65
C SER A 363 -9.45 9.22 9.82
N ARG A 364 -8.16 9.11 9.54
CA ARG A 364 -7.08 9.05 10.55
C ARG A 364 -5.72 9.33 9.96
N ASP A 365 -4.72 9.47 10.82
CA ASP A 365 -3.32 9.48 10.40
C ASP A 365 -2.81 8.04 10.21
N LEU A 366 -2.12 7.79 9.10
CA LEU A 366 -1.42 6.55 8.82
C LEU A 366 0.04 6.70 9.24
N HIS A 367 0.48 5.84 10.15
CA HIS A 367 1.85 5.79 10.63
C HIS A 367 2.79 5.26 9.52
N CYS A 368 3.80 6.06 9.13
CA CYS A 368 4.85 5.62 8.20
C CYS A 368 6.17 6.39 8.44
N GLY A 369 6.60 6.47 9.69
CA GLY A 369 7.72 7.33 10.14
C GLY A 369 7.32 8.80 10.30
N VAL A 370 6.60 9.35 9.31
CA VAL A 370 5.84 10.60 9.39
C VAL A 370 4.38 10.29 9.09
N SER A 371 3.43 10.89 9.81
CA SER A 371 2.00 10.61 9.61
C SER A 371 1.49 11.12 8.25
N LYS A 372 0.71 10.28 7.55
CA LYS A 372 -0.02 10.66 6.32
C LYS A 372 -1.52 10.56 6.54
N VAL A 373 -2.25 11.62 6.23
CA VAL A 373 -3.70 11.66 6.44
C VAL A 373 -4.42 10.71 5.47
N TYR A 374 -5.31 9.88 6.01
CA TYR A 374 -6.24 9.01 5.29
C TYR A 374 -7.66 9.60 5.35
N LEU A 375 -8.27 9.83 4.19
CA LEU A 375 -9.58 10.48 4.03
C LEU A 375 -10.50 9.61 3.15
N PRO A 376 -11.07 8.51 3.65
CA PRO A 376 -11.93 7.64 2.86
C PRO A 376 -13.21 8.33 2.36
N ASN A 377 -13.69 9.35 3.08
CA ASN A 377 -14.83 10.18 2.66
C ASN A 377 -14.58 10.91 1.32
N PHE A 378 -13.32 11.22 1.01
CA PHE A 378 -12.92 11.87 -0.23
C PHE A 378 -13.00 10.95 -1.44
N VAL A 379 -13.16 9.64 -1.23
CA VAL A 379 -13.19 8.61 -2.27
C VAL A 379 -14.32 7.60 -2.05
N ALA A 380 -15.41 8.06 -1.42
CA ALA A 380 -16.52 7.24 -0.95
C ALA A 380 -17.08 6.26 -2.02
N ARG A 381 -17.03 6.63 -3.30
CA ARG A 381 -17.48 5.77 -4.41
C ARG A 381 -16.72 4.44 -4.49
N GLN A 382 -15.43 4.40 -4.09
CA GLN A 382 -14.66 3.16 -4.02
C GLN A 382 -15.25 2.15 -3.02
N PHE A 383 -16.02 2.64 -2.04
CA PHE A 383 -16.76 1.84 -1.06
C PHE A 383 -18.23 1.65 -1.44
N GLY A 384 -18.64 2.04 -2.66
CA GLY A 384 -20.03 2.01 -3.08
C GLY A 384 -20.92 3.10 -2.47
N LEU A 385 -20.32 4.14 -1.90
CA LEU A 385 -21.00 5.22 -1.18
C LEU A 385 -21.04 6.52 -2.01
N ILE A 386 -21.93 7.44 -1.64
CA ILE A 386 -21.99 8.78 -2.23
C ILE A 386 -20.75 9.55 -1.78
N GLN A 387 -20.00 10.03 -2.76
CA GLN A 387 -18.86 10.91 -2.55
C GLN A 387 -19.32 12.36 -2.58
N THR A 388 -19.23 13.01 -1.43
CA THR A 388 -19.51 14.44 -1.30
C THR A 388 -18.38 15.25 -1.93
N ALA A 389 -18.66 16.51 -2.25
CA ALA A 389 -17.60 17.42 -2.69
C ALA A 389 -16.56 17.55 -1.57
N PRO A 390 -15.28 17.28 -1.86
CA PRO A 390 -14.24 17.35 -0.84
C PRO A 390 -14.07 18.79 -0.36
N LEU A 391 -14.48 19.06 0.88
CA LEU A 391 -14.02 20.24 1.61
C LEU A 391 -12.57 19.96 2.04
N PRO A 392 -11.57 20.75 1.62
CA PRO A 392 -10.20 20.54 2.08
C PRO A 392 -10.21 20.52 3.61
N PRO A 393 -9.51 19.58 4.26
CA PRO A 393 -9.50 19.55 5.70
C PRO A 393 -8.93 20.89 6.18
N LEU A 394 -9.71 21.65 6.93
CA LEU A 394 -9.23 22.79 7.72
C LEU A 394 -8.31 22.34 8.87
N SER A 395 -7.83 21.08 8.86
CA SER A 395 -6.90 20.56 9.86
C SER A 395 -5.46 20.96 9.51
N THR A 396 -5.05 22.07 10.09
CA THR A 396 -3.66 22.32 10.47
C THR A 396 -3.36 21.45 11.70
N ASN A 397 -2.65 20.33 11.52
CA ASN A 397 -2.13 19.58 12.66
C ASN A 397 -0.86 20.30 13.11
N TRP A 398 -0.96 21.13 14.17
CA TRP A 398 0.07 22.07 14.61
C TRP A 398 1.38 21.42 15.11
N LEU A 399 1.43 20.09 15.27
CA LEU A 399 2.53 19.41 15.97
C LEU A 399 3.20 18.25 15.21
N SER A 400 2.60 17.70 14.15
CA SER A 400 3.14 16.49 13.47
C SER A 400 2.89 16.39 11.96
N SER A 401 2.16 17.35 11.37
CA SER A 401 1.89 17.38 9.93
C SER A 401 2.67 18.50 9.27
N TRP A 402 3.23 18.24 8.08
CA TRP A 402 3.88 19.23 7.21
C TRP A 402 3.00 20.42 6.83
N ARG A 403 1.70 20.40 7.17
CA ARG A 403 0.73 21.48 6.96
C ARG A 403 0.96 22.72 7.83
N ALA A 404 2.01 22.77 8.65
CA ALA A 404 2.33 23.92 9.49
C ALA A 404 2.83 25.17 8.72
N ASN A 405 3.17 25.06 7.43
CA ASN A 405 3.77 26.16 6.65
C ASN A 405 2.92 26.64 5.47
N VAL A 406 1.64 26.90 5.68
CA VAL A 406 0.89 27.80 4.80
C VAL A 406 0.65 29.08 5.58
N ALA A 407 1.49 30.09 5.35
CA ALA A 407 1.21 31.45 5.83
C ALA A 407 -0.13 31.88 5.20
N GLN A 408 -1.07 32.29 6.06
CA GLN A 408 -2.38 32.82 5.67
C GLN A 408 -2.25 34.09 4.82
#